data_AF-A0A4U7EBA3-F1
#
_entry.id   AF-A0A4U7EBA3-F1
#
_cell.length_a   1.000
_cell.length_b   1.000
_cell.length_c   1.000
_cell.angle_alpha   90.00
_cell.angle_beta   90.00
_cell.angle_gamma   90.00
#
_symmetry.space_group_name_H-M   'P 1'
#
loop_
_entity.id
_entity.type
_entity.pdbx_description
1 polymer ?
#
loop_
_entity_poly.entity_id
_entity_poly.type
_entity_poly.pdbx_seq_one_letter_code
_entity_poly.pdbx_strand_id
1 'polypeptide(L)'
;DEAQVLMARALAFKDPNRAQVLAQEAEVADPTLRQMRDGVETIARLLELAEDPSALPENGAQDTYVAALDALADQDFNAALDQFIDVVRTDRDYDDDGARKACIALFTLLGEQHPVTQEHRRTFDMALY
;
A
#
# COMPACT_ATOMS: atom_id res chain seq x y z
N ASP A 1 15.55 -15.40 5.36
CA ASP A 1 14.51 -14.48 5.88
C ASP A 1 14.80 -13.01 5.61
N GLU A 2 15.73 -12.34 6.30
CA GLU A 2 15.96 -10.88 6.11
C GLU A 2 16.30 -10.47 4.67
N ALA A 3 17.24 -11.17 4.02
CA ALA A 3 17.62 -10.87 2.64
C ALA A 3 16.44 -11.04 1.65
N GLN A 4 15.53 -11.98 1.90
CA GLN A 4 14.34 -12.18 1.06
C GLN A 4 13.37 -11.01 1.22
N VAL A 5 13.14 -10.53 2.44
CA VAL A 5 12.26 -9.37 2.69
C VAL A 5 12.83 -8.10 2.07
N LEU A 6 14.15 -7.87 2.18
CA LEU A 6 14.79 -6.71 1.54
C LEU A 6 14.70 -6.77 0.01
N MET A 7 14.85 -7.97 -0.57
CA MET A 7 14.66 -8.18 -2.00
C MET A 7 13.21 -7.98 -2.42
N ALA A 8 12.26 -8.51 -1.64
CA ALA A 8 10.83 -8.34 -1.86
C ALA A 8 10.45 -6.84 -1.86
N ARG A 9 10.94 -6.08 -0.88
CA ARG A 9 10.77 -4.61 -0.84
C ARG A 9 11.31 -3.92 -2.10
N ALA A 10 12.51 -4.30 -2.57
CA ALA A 10 13.11 -3.70 -3.76
C ALA A 10 12.32 -4.00 -5.04
N LEU A 11 11.57 -5.11 -5.05
CA LEU A 11 10.75 -5.55 -6.18
C LEU A 11 9.28 -5.11 -6.08
N ALA A 12 8.80 -4.66 -4.92
CA ALA A 12 7.38 -4.44 -4.63
C ALA A 12 6.62 -3.65 -5.69
N PHE A 13 7.26 -2.64 -6.31
CA PHE A 13 6.66 -1.79 -7.33
C PHE A 13 7.11 -2.12 -8.76
N LYS A 14 8.09 -3.01 -8.94
CA LYS A 14 8.67 -3.36 -10.26
C LYS A 14 8.24 -4.74 -10.75
N ASP A 15 8.12 -5.68 -9.82
CA ASP A 15 7.70 -7.06 -10.06
C ASP A 15 6.90 -7.53 -8.83
N PRO A 16 5.64 -7.08 -8.69
CA PRO A 16 4.84 -7.31 -7.49
C PRO A 16 4.59 -8.80 -7.23
N ASN A 17 4.39 -9.58 -8.30
CA ASN A 17 4.22 -11.03 -8.23
C ASN A 17 5.43 -11.71 -7.60
N ARG A 18 6.65 -11.38 -8.08
CA ARG A 18 7.87 -11.94 -7.51
C ARG A 18 8.14 -11.44 -6.09
N ALA A 19 7.84 -10.16 -5.83
CA ALA A 19 7.97 -9.59 -4.50
C ALA A 19 7.08 -10.33 -3.49
N GLN A 20 5.84 -10.64 -3.87
CA GLN A 20 4.88 -11.36 -3.05
C GLN A 20 5.35 -12.77 -2.72
N VAL A 21 5.85 -13.54 -3.70
CA VAL A 21 6.39 -14.89 -3.45
C VAL A 21 7.54 -14.84 -2.45
N LEU A 22 8.49 -13.91 -2.62
CA LEU A 22 9.63 -13.76 -1.71
C LEU A 22 9.20 -13.33 -0.30
N ALA A 23 8.16 -12.50 -0.19
CA ALA A 23 7.61 -12.06 1.08
C ALA A 23 6.96 -13.24 1.82
N GLN A 24 6.13 -14.04 1.14
CA GLN A 24 5.43 -15.19 1.72
C GLN A 24 6.38 -16.29 2.20
N GLU A 25 7.49 -16.52 1.50
CA GLU A 25 8.49 -17.52 1.88
C GLU A 25 9.37 -17.11 3.07
N ALA A 26 9.33 -15.84 3.48
CA ALA A 26 10.21 -15.34 4.53
C ALA A 26 9.64 -15.62 5.93
N GLU A 27 10.32 -16.48 6.70
CA GLU A 27 9.99 -16.73 8.11
C GLU A 27 10.67 -15.68 9.01
N VAL A 28 9.99 -14.57 9.27
CA VAL A 28 10.57 -13.45 10.02
C VAL A 28 10.04 -13.32 11.45
N ALA A 29 10.95 -13.49 12.42
CA ALA A 29 10.70 -13.24 13.85
C ALA A 29 10.85 -11.75 14.24
N ASP A 30 11.55 -10.96 13.45
CA ASP A 30 11.72 -9.53 13.67
C ASP A 30 10.43 -8.73 13.33
N PRO A 31 9.94 -7.86 14.22
CA PRO A 31 8.73 -7.08 13.97
C PRO A 31 8.81 -6.13 12.77
N THR A 32 9.97 -5.50 12.54
CA THR A 32 10.16 -4.55 11.44
C THR A 32 10.17 -5.29 10.10
N LEU A 33 10.83 -6.44 10.03
CA LEU A 33 10.80 -7.28 8.84
C LEU A 33 9.42 -7.85 8.56
N ARG A 34 8.64 -8.22 9.59
CA ARG A 34 7.23 -8.60 9.42
C ARG A 34 6.40 -7.47 8.81
N GLN A 35 6.52 -6.26 9.37
CA GLN A 35 5.79 -5.10 8.84
C GLN A 35 6.14 -4.82 7.38
N MET A 36 7.41 -4.97 7.01
CA MET A 36 7.86 -4.81 5.63
C MET A 36 7.26 -5.88 4.71
N ARG A 37 7.26 -7.15 5.14
CA ARG A 37 6.61 -8.25 4.42
C ARG A 37 5.12 -7.97 4.19
N ASP A 38 4.40 -7.62 5.25
CA ASP A 38 2.95 -7.33 5.18
C ASP A 38 2.67 -6.12 4.26
N GLY A 39 3.58 -5.15 4.24
CA GLY A 39 3.55 -4.03 3.29
C GLY A 39 3.70 -4.48 1.84
N VAL A 40 4.64 -5.39 1.55
CA VAL A 40 4.81 -5.95 0.19
C VAL A 40 3.55 -6.70 -0.24
N GLU A 41 3.00 -7.56 0.61
CA GLU A 41 1.78 -8.31 0.33
C GLU A 41 0.59 -7.38 0.05
N THR A 42 0.49 -6.29 0.81
CA THR A 42 -0.55 -5.26 0.63
C THR A 42 -0.43 -4.60 -0.74
N ILE A 43 0.77 -4.16 -1.12
CA ILE A 43 1.00 -3.52 -2.44
C ILE A 43 0.74 -4.51 -3.58
N ALA A 44 1.17 -5.77 -3.46
CA ALA A 44 0.92 -6.78 -4.47
C ALA A 44 -0.58 -6.99 -4.72
N ARG A 45 -1.38 -7.14 -3.65
CA ARG A 45 -2.84 -7.26 -3.74
C ARG A 45 -3.49 -6.03 -4.38
N LEU A 46 -3.03 -4.83 -4.02
CA LEU A 46 -3.57 -3.58 -4.59
C LEU A 46 -3.25 -3.46 -6.08
N LEU A 47 -2.05 -3.82 -6.50
CA LEU A 47 -1.66 -3.79 -7.91
C LEU A 47 -2.42 -4.84 -8.74
N GLU A 48 -2.68 -6.02 -8.18
CA GLU A 48 -3.60 -7.01 -8.80
C GLU A 48 -5.03 -6.44 -8.92
N LEU A 49 -5.51 -5.75 -7.89
CA LEU A 49 -6.84 -5.12 -7.89
C LEU A 49 -6.94 -3.94 -8.87
N ALA A 50 -5.84 -3.27 -9.16
CA ALA A 50 -5.77 -2.23 -10.20
C ALA A 50 -6.01 -2.80 -11.61
N GLU A 51 -5.58 -4.04 -11.85
CA GLU A 51 -5.81 -4.74 -13.13
C GLU A 51 -7.28 -5.18 -13.29
N ASP A 52 -7.94 -5.59 -12.19
CA ASP A 52 -9.34 -6.00 -12.16
C ASP A 52 -10.09 -5.46 -10.92
N PRO A 53 -10.67 -4.24 -11.00
CA PRO A 53 -11.39 -3.64 -9.89
C PRO A 53 -12.81 -4.20 -9.71
N SER A 54 -13.22 -5.25 -10.44
CA SER A 54 -14.59 -5.78 -10.40
C SER A 54 -15.02 -6.34 -9.05
N ALA A 55 -14.05 -6.67 -8.17
CA ALA A 55 -14.30 -7.14 -6.82
C ALA A 55 -14.61 -6.01 -5.81
N LEU A 56 -14.44 -4.74 -6.21
CA LEU A 56 -14.63 -3.59 -5.32
C LEU A 56 -16.12 -3.32 -5.04
N PRO A 57 -16.48 -2.94 -3.78
CA PRO A 57 -17.84 -2.52 -3.48
C PRO A 57 -18.25 -1.30 -4.29
N GLU A 58 -19.42 -1.37 -4.94
CA GLU A 58 -20.00 -0.25 -5.68
C GLU A 58 -20.63 0.76 -4.71
N ASN A 59 -19.87 1.79 -4.33
CA ASN A 59 -20.33 2.87 -3.48
C ASN A 59 -19.62 4.19 -3.79
N GLY A 60 -19.89 5.25 -3.02
CA GLY A 60 -19.35 6.59 -3.28
C GLY A 60 -17.83 6.74 -3.14
N ALA A 61 -17.11 5.76 -2.58
CA ALA A 61 -15.65 5.77 -2.46
C ALA A 61 -14.95 5.01 -3.60
N GLN A 62 -15.68 4.23 -4.40
CA GLN A 62 -15.11 3.37 -5.43
C GLN A 62 -14.26 4.14 -6.45
N ASP A 63 -14.78 5.24 -7.00
CA ASP A 63 -14.06 6.01 -8.03
C ASP A 63 -12.73 6.57 -7.49
N THR A 64 -12.75 7.12 -6.27
CA THR A 64 -11.53 7.63 -5.62
C THR A 64 -10.56 6.50 -5.31
N TYR A 65 -11.07 5.33 -4.90
CA TYR A 65 -10.22 4.18 -4.61
C TYR A 65 -9.56 3.62 -5.87
N VAL A 66 -10.32 3.47 -6.97
CA VAL A 66 -9.78 3.02 -8.27
C VAL A 66 -8.72 3.99 -8.78
N ALA A 67 -8.97 5.30 -8.71
CA ALA A 67 -7.98 6.28 -9.10
C ALA A 67 -6.70 6.20 -8.24
N ALA A 68 -6.82 5.79 -6.96
CA ALA A 68 -5.66 5.59 -6.08
C ALA A 68 -4.86 4.35 -6.47
N LEU A 69 -5.55 3.29 -6.90
CA LEU A 69 -4.95 2.07 -7.47
C LEU A 69 -4.20 2.37 -8.78
N ASP A 70 -4.80 3.15 -9.67
CA ASP A 70 -4.18 3.57 -10.93
C ASP A 70 -2.91 4.39 -10.67
N ALA A 71 -2.98 5.38 -9.78
CA ALA A 71 -1.81 6.18 -9.39
C ALA A 71 -0.72 5.33 -8.74
N LEU A 72 -1.09 4.32 -7.94
CA LEU A 72 -0.15 3.37 -7.36
C LEU A 72 0.55 2.53 -8.44
N ALA A 73 -0.19 2.04 -9.44
CA ALA A 73 0.35 1.28 -10.56
C ALA A 73 1.33 2.11 -11.41
N ASP A 74 1.04 3.40 -11.59
CA ASP A 74 1.91 4.36 -12.26
C ASP A 74 3.10 4.85 -11.39
N GLN A 75 3.19 4.39 -10.14
CA GLN A 75 4.16 4.83 -9.13
C GLN A 75 4.08 6.33 -8.81
N ASP A 76 2.94 6.98 -9.07
CA ASP A 76 2.64 8.32 -8.59
C ASP A 76 2.17 8.24 -7.12
N PHE A 77 3.16 8.03 -6.24
CA PHE A 77 2.89 7.84 -4.81
C PHE A 77 2.24 9.06 -4.14
N ASN A 78 2.42 10.27 -4.69
CA ASN A 78 1.75 11.46 -4.15
C ASN A 78 0.25 11.36 -4.43
N ALA A 79 -0.13 11.18 -5.69
CA ALA A 79 -1.54 11.05 -6.07
C ALA A 79 -2.21 9.85 -5.39
N ALA A 80 -1.51 8.72 -5.30
CA ALA A 80 -2.01 7.53 -4.62
C ALA A 80 -2.30 7.81 -3.14
N LEU A 81 -1.35 8.44 -2.42
CA LEU A 81 -1.54 8.75 -0.99
C LEU A 81 -2.64 9.78 -0.76
N ASP A 82 -2.71 10.84 -1.57
CA ASP A 82 -3.78 11.84 -1.47
C ASP A 82 -5.16 11.17 -1.54
N GLN A 83 -5.36 10.30 -2.54
CA GLN A 83 -6.65 9.66 -2.77
C GLN A 83 -6.96 8.57 -1.74
N PHE A 84 -5.97 7.75 -1.33
CA PHE A 84 -6.19 6.80 -0.23
C PHE A 84 -6.51 7.52 1.08
N ILE A 85 -5.84 8.64 1.39
CA ILE A 85 -6.16 9.44 2.59
C ILE A 85 -7.58 10.00 2.51
N ASP A 86 -8.02 10.45 1.33
CA ASP A 86 -9.39 10.90 1.15
C ASP A 86 -10.41 9.79 1.35
N VAL A 87 -10.15 8.57 0.84
CA VAL A 87 -10.98 7.40 1.14
C VAL A 87 -11.01 7.10 2.64
N VAL A 88 -9.88 7.16 3.34
CA VAL A 88 -9.83 6.99 4.81
C VAL A 88 -10.75 7.98 5.54
N ARG A 89 -10.87 9.21 5.03
CA ARG A 89 -11.75 10.24 5.62
C ARG A 89 -13.23 10.00 5.33
N THR A 90 -13.56 9.51 4.14
CA THR A 90 -14.95 9.41 3.68
C THR A 90 -15.59 8.05 3.93
N ASP A 91 -14.82 6.98 3.78
CA ASP A 91 -15.26 5.59 3.93
C ASP A 91 -14.07 4.71 4.36
N ARG A 92 -13.72 4.83 5.64
CA ARG A 92 -12.56 4.13 6.20
C ARG A 92 -12.60 2.61 6.00
N ASP A 93 -13.79 2.01 6.08
CA ASP A 93 -13.95 0.55 6.05
C ASP A 93 -13.96 -0.01 4.62
N TYR A 94 -13.87 0.86 3.59
CA TYR A 94 -13.82 0.47 2.19
C TYR A 94 -12.68 -0.53 1.91
N ASP A 95 -13.01 -1.61 1.20
CA ASP A 95 -12.08 -2.70 0.86
C ASP A 95 -11.35 -3.28 2.11
N ASP A 96 -12.11 -3.51 3.20
CA ASP A 96 -11.60 -4.00 4.49
C ASP A 96 -10.45 -3.12 5.02
N ASP A 97 -10.69 -1.82 5.14
CA ASP A 97 -9.70 -0.84 5.59
C ASP A 97 -8.50 -0.73 4.62
N GLY A 98 -8.75 -1.03 3.33
CA GLY A 98 -7.75 -1.15 2.27
C GLY A 98 -6.95 0.13 2.05
N ALA A 99 -7.61 1.30 2.11
CA ALA A 99 -6.96 2.60 1.94
C ALA A 99 -5.96 2.91 3.07
N ARG A 100 -6.35 2.58 4.32
CA ARG A 100 -5.46 2.74 5.48
C ARG A 100 -4.27 1.78 5.39
N LYS A 101 -4.51 0.51 5.02
CA LYS A 101 -3.45 -0.49 4.80
C LYS A 101 -2.49 -0.06 3.70
N ALA A 102 -3.00 0.51 2.60
CA ALA A 102 -2.20 1.05 1.50
C ALA A 102 -1.24 2.16 1.97
N CYS A 103 -1.75 3.15 2.72
CA CYS A 103 -0.93 4.23 3.26
C CYS A 103 0.21 3.69 4.16
N ILE A 104 -0.12 2.78 5.09
CA ILE A 104 0.88 2.17 5.98
C ILE A 104 1.94 1.41 5.18
N ALA A 105 1.51 0.59 4.22
CA ALA A 105 2.41 -0.17 3.35
C ALA A 105 3.35 0.76 2.56
N LEU A 106 2.84 1.81 1.93
CA LEU A 106 3.64 2.79 1.20
C LEU A 106 4.69 3.46 2.11
N PHE A 107 4.29 3.92 3.30
CA PHE A 107 5.25 4.53 4.23
C PHE A 107 6.33 3.54 4.70
N THR A 108 5.96 2.29 4.95
CA THR A 108 6.92 1.25 5.34
C THR A 108 7.91 0.92 4.21
N LEU A 109 7.43 0.80 2.96
CA LEU A 109 8.27 0.39 1.83
C LEU A 109 9.12 1.55 1.28
N LEU A 110 8.59 2.78 1.25
CA LEU A 110 9.36 3.96 0.88
C LEU A 110 10.36 4.33 1.98
N GLY A 111 9.96 4.19 3.24
CA GLY A 111 10.75 4.50 4.42
C GLY A 111 10.59 5.95 4.89
N GLU A 112 10.87 6.18 6.16
CA GLU A 112 10.58 7.45 6.86
C GLU A 112 11.28 8.68 6.27
N GLN A 113 12.44 8.49 5.63
CA GLN A 113 13.23 9.58 5.04
C GLN A 113 12.78 9.93 3.61
N HIS A 114 11.85 9.16 3.02
CA HIS A 114 11.39 9.42 1.67
C HIS A 114 10.55 10.72 1.61
N PRO A 115 10.77 11.63 0.63
CA PRO A 115 10.06 12.91 0.58
C PRO A 115 8.54 12.78 0.62
N VAL A 116 7.99 11.87 -0.19
CA VAL A 116 6.55 11.57 -0.22
C VAL A 116 6.03 11.10 1.14
N THR A 117 6.82 10.28 1.86
CA THR A 117 6.41 9.85 3.20
C THR A 117 6.36 11.02 4.17
N GLN A 118 7.36 11.91 4.16
CA GLN A 118 7.37 13.08 5.05
C GLN A 118 6.22 14.06 4.75
N GLU A 119 5.89 14.24 3.48
CA GLU A 119 4.83 15.13 3.02
C GLU A 119 3.44 14.66 3.49
N HIS A 120 3.15 13.37 3.33
CA HIS A 120 1.81 12.83 3.55
C HIS A 120 1.56 12.30 4.96
N ARG A 121 2.60 11.92 5.71
CA ARG A 121 2.44 11.23 7.01
C ARG A 121 1.56 12.01 7.99
N ARG A 122 1.78 13.32 8.11
CA ARG A 122 0.98 14.17 9.00
C ARG A 122 -0.49 14.23 8.58
N THR A 123 -0.74 14.33 7.28
CA THR A 123 -2.10 14.40 6.71
C THR A 123 -2.85 13.09 6.95
N PHE A 124 -2.17 11.96 6.76
CA PHE A 124 -2.69 10.63 7.09
C PHE A 124 -2.98 10.50 8.59
N ASP A 125 -2.04 10.86 9.47
CA ASP A 125 -2.23 10.77 10.92
C ASP A 125 -3.46 11.58 11.38
N MET A 126 -3.69 12.76 10.79
CA MET A 126 -4.89 13.56 11.07
C MET A 126 -6.19 12.95 10.54
N ALA A 127 -6.14 12.18 9.44
CA ALA A 127 -7.31 11.51 8.87
C ALA A 127 -7.80 10.31 9.71
N LEU A 128 -6.99 9.82 10.65
CA LEU A 128 -7.33 8.69 11.53
C LEU A 128 -8.14 9.11 12.78
N TYR A 129 -8.30 10.41 13.03
CA TYR A 129 -8.98 10.98 14.21
C TYR A 129 -10.30 11.65 13.83
#